data_AF-A0A843TDJ3-F1
#
_entry.id   AF-A0A843TDJ3-F1
#
_cell.length_a   1.000
_cell.length_b   1.000
_cell.length_c   1.000
_cell.angle_alpha   90.00
_cell.angle_beta   90.00
_cell.angle_gamma   90.00
#
_symmetry.space_group_name_H-M   'P 1'
#
loop_
_entity.id
_entity.type
_entity.pdbx_description
1 polymer ?
#
loop_
_entity_poly.entity_id
_entity_poly.type
_entity_poly.pdbx_seq_one_letter_code
_entity_poly.pdbx_strand_id
1 'polypeptide(L)'
;PIDREIEKLGYDIESHVPGTGRLRFIEVKGRVARADTLSVTRNEILYSLNKPDDFILGIVEFHDDDSHRVHYVRQPFQREPDFGVTSVNYDFGQLVSRGDMPS
;
A
#
# COMPACT_ATOMS: atom_id res chain seq x y z
N PRO A 1 7.12 14.93 -2.92
CA PRO A 1 7.25 13.54 -2.46
C PRO A 1 8.69 13.08 -2.73
N ILE A 2 9.23 12.18 -1.93
CA ILE A 2 10.57 11.61 -2.07
C ILE A 2 10.41 10.11 -2.30
N ASP A 3 11.07 9.61 -3.35
CA ASP A 3 11.18 8.17 -3.64
C ASP A 3 12.20 7.53 -2.68
N ARG A 4 11.80 6.43 -2.07
CA ARG A 4 12.48 5.68 -1.01
C ARG A 4 12.53 4.17 -1.29
N GLU A 5 12.09 3.70 -2.46
CA GLU A 5 11.98 2.26 -2.81
C GLU A 5 13.32 1.52 -2.58
N ILE A 6 14.42 2.13 -3.02
CA ILE A 6 15.77 1.52 -2.96
C ILE A 6 16.26 1.31 -1.51
N GLU A 7 15.75 2.10 -0.56
CA GLU A 7 16.13 2.02 0.85
C GLU A 7 15.47 0.83 1.58
N LYS A 8 14.46 0.19 0.95
CA LYS A 8 13.76 -0.99 1.49
C LYS A 8 13.19 -0.78 2.88
N LEU A 9 12.64 0.42 3.12
CA LEU A 9 12.10 0.82 4.42
C LEU A 9 10.73 0.17 4.73
N GLY A 10 10.08 -0.43 3.74
CA GLY A 10 8.73 -1.00 3.85
C GLY A 10 7.63 -0.10 3.26
N TYR A 11 8.04 0.91 2.50
CA TYR A 11 7.22 1.79 1.67
C TYR A 11 8.11 2.37 0.56
N ASP A 12 7.49 2.89 -0.50
CA ASP A 12 8.19 3.43 -1.67
C ASP A 12 8.30 4.95 -1.65
N ILE A 13 7.34 5.65 -1.03
CA ILE A 13 7.25 7.11 -1.12
C ILE A 13 7.04 7.73 0.25
N GLU A 14 7.85 8.75 0.55
CA GLU A 14 7.57 9.73 1.60
C GLU A 14 6.86 10.95 1.02
N SER A 15 5.65 11.22 1.51
CA SER A 15 4.88 12.40 1.13
C SER A 15 4.66 13.32 2.31
N HIS A 16 5.04 14.59 2.18
CA HIS A 16 4.83 15.58 3.23
C HIS A 16 3.40 16.10 3.22
N VAL A 17 2.77 16.16 4.39
CA VAL A 17 1.45 16.78 4.56
C VAL A 17 1.64 18.28 4.82
N PRO A 18 1.24 19.16 3.87
CA PRO A 18 1.47 20.60 3.99
C PRO A 18 0.92 21.19 5.29
N GLY A 19 1.69 22.09 5.91
CA GLY A 19 1.26 22.81 7.11
C GLY A 19 1.21 22.02 8.42
N THR A 20 1.45 20.70 8.40
CA THR A 20 1.37 19.86 9.62
C THR A 20 2.71 19.30 10.10
N GLY A 21 3.74 19.31 9.23
CA GLY A 21 5.02 18.64 9.48
C GLY A 21 4.96 17.11 9.48
N ARG A 22 3.79 16.51 9.22
CA ARG A 22 3.61 15.05 9.17
C ARG A 22 4.04 14.47 7.83
N LEU A 23 4.44 13.20 7.86
CA LEU A 23 4.75 12.40 6.68
C LEU A 23 3.66 11.35 6.46
N ARG A 24 3.39 11.04 5.20
CA ARG A 24 2.72 9.82 4.76
C ARG A 24 3.76 8.87 4.19
N PHE A 25 3.60 7.58 4.50
CA PHE A 25 4.45 6.50 4.00
C PHE A 25 3.61 5.67 3.04
N ILE A 26 3.94 5.71 1.75
CA ILE A 26 3.09 5.12 0.71
C ILE A 26 3.83 3.96 0.08
N GLU A 27 3.25 2.77 0.17
CA GLU A 27 3.66 1.58 -0.58
C GLU A 27 2.79 1.48 -1.83
N VAL A 28 3.39 1.32 -3.02
CA VAL A 28 2.67 1.31 -4.29
C VAL A 28 2.66 -0.09 -4.88
N LYS A 29 1.47 -0.64 -5.14
CA LYS A 29 1.31 -1.93 -5.82
C LYS A 29 0.45 -1.80 -7.07
N GLY A 30 0.96 -2.30 -8.19
CA GLY A 30 0.21 -2.40 -9.45
C GLY A 30 -0.47 -3.75 -9.62
N ARG A 31 -1.73 -3.77 -10.07
CA ARG A 31 -2.43 -5.01 -10.41
C ARG A 31 -3.43 -4.84 -11.54
N VAL A 32 -3.50 -5.85 -12.42
CA VAL A 32 -4.57 -5.93 -13.43
C VAL A 32 -5.89 -6.28 -12.74
N ALA A 33 -7.00 -5.68 -13.18
CA ALA A 33 -8.32 -5.79 -12.54
C ALA A 33 -8.83 -7.24 -12.39
N ARG A 34 -8.32 -8.18 -13.20
CA ARG A 34 -8.69 -9.61 -13.15
C ARG A 34 -7.87 -10.45 -12.16
N ALA A 35 -6.92 -9.86 -11.45
CA ALA A 35 -6.12 -10.63 -10.50
C ALA A 35 -6.85 -10.81 -9.17
N ASP A 36 -6.84 -12.05 -8.66
CA ASP A 36 -7.53 -12.36 -7.40
C ASP A 36 -6.78 -11.84 -6.17
N THR A 37 -5.43 -11.72 -6.25
CA THR A 37 -4.60 -11.39 -5.09
C THR A 37 -3.55 -10.31 -5.34
N LEU A 38 -3.17 -9.65 -4.24
CA LEU A 38 -2.06 -8.71 -4.11
C LEU A 38 -1.04 -9.25 -3.10
N SER A 39 0.22 -9.41 -3.51
CA SER A 39 1.32 -9.77 -2.62
C SER A 39 1.88 -8.55 -1.90
N VAL A 40 2.09 -8.69 -0.60
CA VAL A 40 2.66 -7.67 0.28
C VAL A 40 3.79 -8.30 1.08
N THR A 41 4.91 -7.61 1.22
CA THR A 41 6.05 -8.15 1.98
C THR A 41 5.82 -8.04 3.48
N ARG A 42 6.50 -8.90 4.27
CA ARG A 42 6.45 -8.80 5.74
C ARG A 42 6.88 -7.42 6.23
N ASN A 43 7.88 -6.81 5.60
CA ASN A 43 8.38 -5.50 6.00
C ASN A 43 7.34 -4.39 5.81
N GLU A 44 6.65 -4.39 4.66
CA GLU A 44 5.52 -3.48 4.39
C GLU A 44 4.40 -3.63 5.43
N ILE A 45 4.03 -4.88 5.75
CA ILE A 45 2.99 -5.16 6.75
C ILE A 45 3.41 -4.60 8.11
N LEU A 46 4.62 -4.93 8.57
CA LEU A 46 5.13 -4.46 9.86
C LEU A 46 5.24 -2.94 9.93
N TYR A 47 5.69 -2.29 8.85
CA TYR A 47 5.80 -0.84 8.82
C TYR A 47 4.41 -0.20 8.93
N SER A 48 3.42 -0.72 8.20
CA SER A 48 2.04 -0.23 8.29
C SER A 48 1.47 -0.35 9.71
N LEU A 49 1.77 -1.45 10.42
CA LEU A 49 1.28 -1.70 11.78
C LEU A 49 1.96 -0.77 12.80
N ASN A 50 3.21 -0.38 12.54
CA ASN A 50 3.95 0.58 13.37
C ASN A 50 3.52 2.04 13.12
N LYS A 51 3.02 2.35 11.92
CA LYS A 51 2.59 3.70 11.50
C LYS A 51 1.16 3.70 10.92
N PRO A 52 0.16 3.20 11.67
CA PRO A 52 -1.17 2.90 11.12
C PRO A 52 -1.90 4.14 10.58
N ASP A 53 -1.68 5.30 11.19
CA ASP A 53 -2.35 6.54 10.81
C ASP A 53 -1.67 7.26 9.63
N ASP A 54 -0.40 6.94 9.36
CA ASP A 54 0.44 7.63 8.38
C ASP A 54 0.74 6.76 7.15
N PHE A 55 0.64 5.44 7.27
CA PHE A 55 0.84 4.50 6.19
C PHE A 55 -0.38 4.41 5.24
N ILE A 56 -0.10 4.34 3.95
CA ILE A 56 -1.09 4.18 2.89
C ILE A 56 -0.60 3.09 1.93
N LEU A 57 -1.44 2.10 1.65
CA LEU A 57 -1.22 1.22 0.50
C LEU A 57 -1.90 1.85 -0.71
N GLY A 58 -1.09 2.34 -1.66
CA GLY A 58 -1.53 2.85 -2.94
C GLY A 58 -1.63 1.72 -3.96
N ILE A 59 -2.84 1.41 -4.42
CA ILE A 59 -3.08 0.35 -5.39
C ILE A 59 -3.40 0.98 -6.74
N VAL A 60 -2.63 0.62 -7.77
CA VAL A 60 -2.91 0.99 -9.17
C VAL A 60 -3.58 -0.19 -9.85
N GLU A 61 -4.88 -0.08 -10.07
CA GLU A 61 -5.70 -1.04 -10.81
C GLU A 61 -5.67 -0.71 -12.31
N PHE A 62 -5.21 -1.65 -13.13
CA PHE A 62 -5.17 -1.51 -14.60
C PHE A 62 -6.34 -2.23 -15.26
N HIS A 63 -7.02 -1.55 -16.17
CA HIS A 63 -8.14 -2.07 -16.96
C HIS A 63 -7.71 -2.43 -18.39
N ASP A 64 -8.55 -3.18 -19.11
CA ASP A 64 -8.24 -3.69 -20.46
C ASP A 64 -8.22 -2.58 -21.54
N ASP A 65 -8.77 -1.41 -21.23
CA ASP A 65 -8.87 -0.23 -22.13
C ASP A 65 -7.73 0.77 -21.91
N ASP A 66 -6.60 0.32 -21.35
CA ASP A 66 -5.44 1.13 -20.92
C ASP A 66 -5.76 2.20 -19.86
N SER A 67 -6.99 2.24 -19.34
CA SER A 67 -7.32 3.08 -18.20
C SER A 67 -6.79 2.46 -16.90
N HIS A 68 -6.54 3.32 -15.91
CA HIS A 68 -6.17 2.89 -14.57
C HIS A 68 -6.93 3.66 -13.50
N ARG A 69 -7.10 3.02 -12.34
CA ARG A 69 -7.68 3.62 -11.14
C ARG A 69 -6.70 3.48 -9.99
N VAL A 70 -6.58 4.54 -9.20
CA VAL A 70 -5.75 4.53 -7.99
C VAL A 70 -6.65 4.46 -6.76
N HIS A 71 -6.34 3.55 -5.86
CA HIS A 71 -7.03 3.37 -4.58
C HIS A 71 -6.05 3.56 -3.43
N TYR A 72 -6.40 4.39 -2.46
CA TYR A 72 -5.64 4.59 -1.23
C TYR A 72 -6.30 3.82 -0.10
N VAL A 73 -5.67 2.72 0.33
CA VAL A 73 -6.14 1.90 1.45
C VAL A 73 -5.38 2.30 2.71
N ARG A 74 -6.11 2.85 3.69
CA ARG A 74 -5.57 3.19 5.01
C ARG A 74 -5.70 2.00 5.96
N GLN A 75 -4.75 1.85 6.88
CA GLN A 75 -4.69 0.70 7.81
C GLN A 75 -4.96 -0.65 7.10
N PRO A 76 -4.24 -0.95 6.01
CA PRO A 76 -4.58 -2.05 5.10
C PRO A 76 -4.48 -3.43 5.76
N PHE A 77 -3.61 -3.57 6.77
CA PHE A 77 -3.30 -4.81 7.48
C PHE A 77 -3.59 -4.66 8.97
N GLN A 78 -4.00 -5.76 9.60
CA GLN A 78 -4.47 -5.78 10.99
C GLN A 78 -3.66 -6.72 11.88
N ARG A 79 -2.78 -7.54 11.30
CA ARG A 79 -2.03 -8.55 12.02
C ARG A 79 -0.67 -8.78 11.37
N GLU A 80 0.33 -8.98 12.21
CA GLU A 80 1.67 -9.40 11.80
C GLU A 80 1.65 -10.83 11.22
N PRO A 81 2.37 -11.10 10.11
CA PRO A 81 2.53 -12.45 9.59
C PRO A 81 3.45 -13.30 10.47
N ASP A 82 3.35 -14.62 10.36
CA ASP A 82 4.23 -15.55 11.07
C ASP A 82 5.71 -15.28 10.74
N PHE A 83 6.61 -15.55 11.69
CA PHE A 83 8.02 -15.18 11.61
C PHE A 83 8.74 -15.68 10.33
N GLY A 84 8.37 -16.86 9.83
CA GLY A 84 8.97 -17.46 8.62
C GLY A 84 8.40 -16.93 7.29
N VAL A 85 7.38 -16.08 7.31
CA VAL A 85 6.71 -15.58 6.11
C VAL A 85 7.43 -14.33 5.59
N THR A 86 7.84 -14.35 4.32
CA THR A 86 8.45 -13.20 3.66
C THR A 86 7.43 -12.31 2.94
N SER A 87 6.31 -12.90 2.48
CA SER A 87 5.19 -12.19 1.87
C SER A 87 3.85 -12.87 2.13
N VAL A 88 2.79 -12.07 2.13
CA VAL A 88 1.40 -12.51 2.30
C VAL A 88 0.60 -12.11 1.07
N ASN A 89 -0.28 -13.01 0.60
CA ASN A 89 -1.27 -12.68 -0.43
C ASN A 89 -2.56 -12.23 0.23
N TYR A 90 -3.06 -11.07 -0.18
CA TYR A 90 -4.37 -10.55 0.22
C TYR A 90 -5.33 -10.60 -0.96
N ASP A 91 -6.61 -10.79 -0.67
CA ASP A 91 -7.68 -10.66 -1.67
C ASP A 91 -7.73 -9.22 -2.20
N PHE A 92 -7.59 -9.09 -3.52
CA PHE A 92 -7.48 -7.79 -4.19
C PHE A 92 -8.79 -7.00 -4.08
N GLY A 93 -9.93 -7.66 -4.29
CA GLY A 93 -11.25 -7.03 -4.24
C GLY A 93 -11.57 -6.47 -2.84
N GLN A 94 -11.24 -7.23 -1.79
CA GLN A 94 -11.40 -6.78 -0.40
C GLN A 94 -10.48 -5.61 -0.05
N LEU A 95 -9.26 -5.56 -0.58
CA LEU A 95 -8.37 -4.40 -0.38
C LEU A 95 -8.95 -3.16 -1.06
N VAL A 96 -9.29 -3.26 -2.35
CA VAL A 96 -9.81 -2.14 -3.14
C VAL A 96 -11.15 -1.63 -2.60
N SER A 97 -12.04 -2.51 -2.12
CA SER A 97 -13.32 -2.12 -1.52
C SER A 97 -13.20 -1.24 -0.26
N ARG A 98 -12.03 -1.25 0.40
CA ARG A 98 -11.70 -0.42 1.56
C ARG A 98 -10.93 0.85 1.18
N GLY A 99 -10.58 1.00 -0.09
CA GLY A 99 -9.80 2.12 -0.60
C GLY A 99 -10.70 3.29 -1.01
N ASP A 100 -10.16 4.50 -0.84
CA ASP A 100 -10.75 5.73 -1.36
C ASP A 100 -9.90 6.30 -2.51
N MET A 101 -10.44 7.28 -3.24
CA MET A 101 -9.64 8.04 -4.20
C MET A 101 -8.53 8.85 -3.47
N PRO A 102 -7.35 9.04 -4.10
CA PRO A 102 -6.30 9.86 -3.53
C PRO A 102 -6.78 11.26 -3.15
N SER A 103 -6.41 11.72 -1.96
CA SER A 103 -6.80 13.01 -1.35
C SER A 103 -5.58 13.83 -0.95
#